data_AF-A0A431TJJ9-F1
#
_entry.id   AF-A0A431TJJ9-F1
#
_cell.length_a   1.000
_cell.length_b   1.000
_cell.length_c   1.000
_cell.angle_alpha   90.00
_cell.angle_beta   90.00
_cell.angle_gamma   90.00
#
_symmetry.space_group_name_H-M   'P 1'
#
loop_
_entity.id
_entity.type
_entity.pdbx_description
1 polymer ?
#
loop_
_entity_poly.entity_id
_entity_poly.type
_entity_poly.pdbx_seq_one_letter_code
_entity_poly.pdbx_strand_id
1 'polypeptide(L)'
;MSTPIPVQQTGNANVLRQFYALTKPRVVQLIVFCALIGMVLAVPGLPSWAEVKLAAVACVGIWLVAGAAAAFNCLVEKGIDAKMKRTAWRPTARGELSDRQTLVFSALLCAAGSALLWFMVNPLTMWLTFATFVGYAVIYTVILKPLTPQNIVIGGASGAMPPVLGWAAMTGEVGPEALILFLIIFLWTPPHFWALALYRVEDYRKAGLPMLPVTHGNEFTRLQVLLYTFILFAACLMPFIYGMSGWLYLAVAVAVSVGFTGYAFALWRSYSDTLARKTFRFSLIHLSVLFLALLVDHYIH
;
A
#
# COMPACT_ATOMS: atom_id res chain seq x y z
N MET A 1 -17.65 8.07 -42.61
CA MET A 1 -17.43 9.13 -41.61
C MET A 1 -18.35 8.87 -40.43
N SER A 2 -17.82 8.21 -39.40
CA SER A 2 -18.54 7.93 -38.16
C SER A 2 -18.62 9.21 -37.33
N THR A 3 -19.83 9.73 -37.17
CA THR A 3 -20.17 10.84 -36.29
C THR A 3 -19.68 10.55 -34.86
N PRO A 4 -19.01 11.49 -34.19
CA PRO A 4 -18.68 11.32 -32.78
C PRO A 4 -19.98 11.28 -31.97
N ILE A 5 -20.11 10.24 -31.14
CA ILE A 5 -21.22 10.07 -30.21
C ILE A 5 -21.25 11.28 -29.26
N PRO A 6 -22.37 12.00 -29.13
CA PRO A 6 -22.46 13.11 -28.20
C PRO A 6 -22.25 12.59 -26.78
N VAL A 7 -21.27 13.17 -26.09
CA VAL A 7 -21.05 12.94 -24.65
C VAL A 7 -22.29 13.46 -23.94
N GLN A 8 -23.18 12.56 -23.51
CA GLN A 8 -24.27 12.90 -22.62
C GLN A 8 -23.67 13.48 -21.33
N GLN A 9 -23.80 14.80 -21.16
CA GLN A 9 -23.60 15.47 -19.88
C GLN A 9 -24.69 14.97 -18.91
N THR A 10 -24.46 13.82 -18.29
CA THR A 10 -25.35 13.30 -17.25
C THR A 10 -25.18 14.15 -15.99
N GLY A 11 -26.14 15.07 -15.79
CA GLY A 11 -26.57 15.79 -14.60
C GLY A 11 -25.64 15.93 -13.40
N ASN A 12 -25.36 17.19 -13.00
CA ASN A 12 -25.02 17.69 -11.66
C ASN A 12 -24.55 16.65 -10.61
N ALA A 13 -23.58 15.81 -10.94
CA ALA A 13 -22.79 15.15 -9.93
C ALA A 13 -22.03 16.26 -9.21
N ASN A 14 -22.23 16.39 -7.89
CA ASN A 14 -21.53 17.38 -7.09
C ASN A 14 -20.02 17.27 -7.36
N VAL A 15 -19.41 18.32 -7.92
CA VAL A 15 -18.00 18.35 -8.33
C VAL A 15 -17.08 17.94 -7.16
N LEU A 16 -17.46 18.27 -5.93
CA LEU A 16 -16.75 17.83 -4.72
C LEU A 16 -16.75 16.32 -4.56
N ARG A 17 -17.88 15.66 -4.87
CA ARG A 17 -18.00 14.19 -4.85
C ARG A 17 -17.12 13.56 -5.93
N GLN A 18 -16.99 14.18 -7.09
CA GLN A 18 -16.08 13.72 -8.14
C GLN A 18 -14.62 13.81 -7.69
N PHE A 19 -14.19 14.95 -7.14
CA PHE A 19 -12.84 15.09 -6.58
C PHE A 19 -12.57 14.13 -5.42
N TYR A 20 -13.52 13.96 -4.51
CA TYR A 20 -13.41 13.00 -3.41
C TYR A 20 -13.30 11.55 -3.90
N ALA A 21 -13.94 11.19 -5.02
CA ALA A 21 -13.78 9.86 -5.60
C ALA A 21 -12.34 9.63 -6.12
N LEU A 22 -11.67 10.67 -6.63
CA LEU A 22 -10.29 10.58 -7.12
C LEU A 22 -9.26 10.32 -6.02
N THR A 23 -9.54 10.74 -4.78
CA THR A 23 -8.63 10.49 -3.64
C THR A 23 -8.66 9.05 -3.15
N LYS A 24 -9.53 8.18 -3.68
CA LYS A 24 -9.67 6.76 -3.28
C LYS A 24 -9.74 6.60 -1.75
N PRO A 25 -10.76 7.15 -1.08
CA PRO A 25 -10.81 7.29 0.37
C PRO A 25 -10.64 5.97 1.13
N ARG A 26 -11.19 4.87 0.62
CA ARG A 26 -11.02 3.53 1.24
C ARG A 26 -9.56 3.05 1.23
N VAL A 27 -8.81 3.37 0.17
CA VAL A 27 -7.40 2.99 0.06
C VAL A 27 -6.56 3.90 0.95
N VAL A 28 -6.79 5.22 0.90
CA VAL A 28 -6.07 6.19 1.74
C VAL A 28 -6.35 5.97 3.23
N GLN A 29 -7.57 5.58 3.60
CA GLN A 29 -7.90 5.22 4.98
C GLN A 29 -7.04 4.05 5.49
N LEU A 30 -6.81 3.03 4.66
CA LEU A 30 -5.96 1.91 5.04
C LEU A 30 -4.49 2.33 5.16
N ILE A 31 -4.01 3.21 4.26
CA ILE A 31 -2.66 3.80 4.34
C ILE A 31 -2.49 4.55 5.67
N VAL A 32 -3.44 5.43 6.00
CA VAL A 32 -3.41 6.24 7.22
C VAL A 32 -3.56 5.35 8.46
N PHE A 33 -4.36 4.29 8.41
CA PHE A 33 -4.44 3.31 9.48
C PHE A 33 -3.10 2.60 9.72
N CYS A 34 -2.38 2.22 8.65
CA CYS A 34 -1.04 1.64 8.78
C CYS A 34 -0.03 2.65 9.36
N ALA A 35 -0.15 3.93 8.98
CA ALA A 35 0.65 4.99 9.58
C ALA A 35 0.31 5.17 11.07
N LEU A 36 -0.96 5.12 11.45
CA LEU A 36 -1.38 5.19 12.84
C LEU A 36 -0.79 4.05 13.68
N ILE A 37 -0.71 2.83 13.14
CA ILE A 37 -0.02 1.72 13.84
C ILE A 37 1.45 2.08 14.09
N GLY A 38 2.15 2.65 13.10
CA GLY A 38 3.51 3.14 13.27
C GLY A 38 3.64 4.25 14.32
N MET A 39 2.68 5.19 14.37
CA MET A 39 2.64 6.25 15.39
C MET A 39 2.47 5.68 16.79
N VAL A 40 1.59 4.68 16.93
CA VAL A 40 1.30 4.06 18.22
C VAL A 40 2.50 3.27 18.74
N LEU A 41 3.14 2.49 17.88
CA LEU A 41 4.34 1.72 18.25
C LEU A 41 5.55 2.61 18.57
N ALA A 42 5.57 3.84 18.03
CA ALA A 42 6.65 4.79 18.27
C ALA A 42 6.61 5.46 19.65
N VAL A 43 5.45 5.48 20.30
CA VAL A 43 5.27 6.09 21.62
C VAL A 43 5.31 4.99 22.70
N PRO A 44 6.25 5.05 23.65
CA PRO A 44 6.27 4.11 24.76
C PRO A 44 5.05 4.31 25.67
N GLY A 45 4.31 3.23 25.95
CA GLY A 45 3.14 3.27 26.83
C GLY A 45 1.93 4.03 26.24
N LEU A 46 1.06 4.55 27.14
CA LEU A 46 -0.16 5.23 26.72
C LEU A 46 0.12 6.65 26.20
N PRO A 47 -0.31 7.01 24.98
CA PRO A 47 -0.10 8.34 24.43
C PRO A 47 -0.78 9.43 25.27
N SER A 48 -0.05 10.50 25.54
CA SER A 48 -0.57 11.75 26.08
C SER A 48 -1.51 12.45 25.09
N TRP A 49 -2.35 13.36 25.59
CA TRP A 49 -3.23 14.16 24.73
C TRP A 49 -2.48 15.02 23.70
N ALA A 50 -1.23 15.40 23.99
CA ALA A 50 -0.40 16.12 23.03
C ALA A 50 0.00 15.21 21.85
N GLU A 51 0.41 13.97 22.15
CA GLU A 51 0.77 12.97 21.13
C GLU A 51 -0.45 12.55 20.30
N VAL A 52 -1.62 12.39 20.93
CA VAL A 52 -2.88 12.12 20.20
C VAL A 52 -3.20 13.25 19.22
N LYS A 53 -3.02 14.52 19.61
CA LYS A 53 -3.21 15.67 18.71
C LYS A 53 -2.18 15.67 17.58
N LEU A 54 -0.91 15.40 17.87
CA LEU A 54 0.15 15.31 16.87
C LEU A 54 -0.15 14.21 15.86
N ALA A 55 -0.52 13.01 16.33
CA ALA A 55 -0.90 11.87 15.50
C ALA A 55 -2.11 12.21 14.61
N ALA A 56 -3.11 12.91 15.14
CA ALA A 56 -4.27 13.35 14.35
C ALA A 56 -3.87 14.32 13.22
N VAL A 57 -3.02 15.31 13.52
CA VAL A 57 -2.51 16.27 12.51
C VAL A 57 -1.66 15.56 11.46
N ALA A 58 -0.78 14.64 11.88
CA ALA A 58 0.03 13.82 10.98
C ALA A 58 -0.84 12.94 10.08
N CYS A 59 -1.88 12.31 10.63
CA CYS A 59 -2.84 11.52 9.86
C CYS A 59 -3.53 12.36 8.78
N VAL A 60 -3.94 13.60 9.09
CA VAL A 60 -4.53 14.51 8.10
C VAL A 60 -3.52 14.88 7.02
N GLY A 61 -2.28 15.20 7.39
CA GLY A 61 -1.22 15.53 6.42
C GLY A 61 -0.91 14.38 5.47
N ILE A 62 -0.71 13.18 6.02
CA ILE A 62 -0.49 11.95 5.25
C ILE A 62 -1.71 11.64 4.36
N TRP A 63 -2.93 11.80 4.87
CA TRP A 63 -4.16 11.60 4.09
C TRP A 63 -4.22 12.52 2.87
N LEU A 64 -3.90 13.81 3.03
CA LEU A 64 -3.92 14.78 1.95
C LEU A 64 -2.91 14.42 0.84
N VAL A 65 -1.66 14.11 1.22
CA VAL A 65 -0.61 13.75 0.25
C VAL A 65 -0.89 12.40 -0.42
N ALA A 66 -1.36 11.39 0.33
CA ALA A 66 -1.77 10.11 -0.25
C ALA A 66 -2.99 10.26 -1.18
N GLY A 67 -3.94 11.13 -0.82
CA GLY A 67 -5.08 11.50 -1.66
C GLY A 67 -4.65 12.21 -2.95
N ALA A 68 -3.64 13.07 -2.89
CA ALA A 68 -3.00 13.65 -4.07
C ALA A 68 -2.39 12.54 -4.96
N ALA A 69 -1.66 11.60 -4.37
CA ALA A 69 -1.05 10.49 -5.11
C ALA A 69 -2.10 9.63 -5.83
N ALA A 70 -3.23 9.39 -5.16
CA ALA A 70 -4.37 8.67 -5.74
C ALA A 70 -5.04 9.44 -6.88
N ALA A 71 -5.21 10.76 -6.74
CA ALA A 71 -5.78 11.62 -7.78
C ALA A 71 -4.86 11.70 -9.01
N PHE A 72 -3.55 11.88 -8.79
CA PHE A 72 -2.55 11.85 -9.87
C PHE A 72 -2.53 10.50 -10.58
N ASN A 73 -2.58 9.38 -9.84
CA ASN A 73 -2.67 8.06 -10.43
C ASN A 73 -3.94 7.91 -11.31
N CYS A 74 -5.09 8.44 -10.89
CA CYS A 74 -6.31 8.44 -11.73
C CYS A 74 -6.18 9.29 -13.00
N LEU A 75 -5.35 10.33 -12.98
CA LEU A 75 -5.06 11.16 -14.15
C LEU A 75 -4.18 10.39 -15.15
N VAL A 76 -3.09 9.78 -14.67
CA VAL A 76 -2.16 8.99 -15.50
C VAL A 76 -2.87 7.77 -16.10
N GLU A 77 -3.68 7.08 -15.31
CA GLU A 77 -4.33 5.83 -15.73
C GLU A 77 -5.65 6.04 -16.48
N LYS A 78 -6.08 7.27 -16.74
CA LYS A 78 -7.41 7.57 -17.30
C LYS A 78 -7.77 6.76 -18.55
N GLY A 79 -6.80 6.55 -19.45
CA GLY A 79 -7.00 5.78 -20.69
C GLY A 79 -7.12 4.27 -20.49
N ILE A 80 -6.44 3.73 -19.47
CA ILE A 80 -6.57 2.32 -19.06
C ILE A 80 -7.88 2.14 -18.32
N ASP A 81 -8.20 3.06 -17.40
CA ASP A 81 -9.42 3.03 -16.60
C ASP A 81 -10.69 3.05 -17.46
N ALA A 82 -10.71 3.87 -18.52
CA ALA A 82 -11.82 3.92 -19.47
C ALA A 82 -12.11 2.56 -20.15
N LYS A 83 -11.13 1.65 -20.22
CA LYS A 83 -11.26 0.33 -20.86
C LYS A 83 -11.61 -0.80 -19.87
N MET A 84 -11.64 -0.53 -18.56
CA MET A 84 -11.88 -1.54 -17.53
C MET A 84 -13.28 -1.39 -16.90
N LYS A 85 -14.13 -2.42 -16.96
CA LYS A 85 -15.47 -2.41 -16.34
C LYS A 85 -15.49 -1.94 -14.89
N ARG A 86 -14.43 -2.24 -14.13
CA ARG A 86 -14.31 -1.89 -12.70
C ARG A 86 -13.95 -0.43 -12.44
N THR A 87 -13.34 0.29 -13.39
CA THR A 87 -12.81 1.65 -13.16
C THR A 87 -13.26 2.69 -14.19
N ALA A 88 -14.01 2.27 -15.22
CA ALA A 88 -14.60 3.17 -16.21
C ALA A 88 -15.62 4.18 -15.63
N TRP A 89 -16.10 3.96 -14.41
CA TRP A 89 -16.99 4.90 -13.71
C TRP A 89 -16.25 6.10 -13.11
N ARG A 90 -14.92 6.11 -13.06
CA ARG A 90 -14.14 7.20 -12.45
C ARG A 90 -14.36 8.53 -13.19
N PRO A 91 -14.44 9.67 -12.49
CA PRO A 91 -14.68 10.98 -13.12
C PRO A 91 -13.65 11.35 -14.21
N THR A 92 -12.37 11.01 -14.03
CA THR A 92 -11.33 11.22 -15.05
C THR A 92 -11.52 10.33 -16.28
N ALA A 93 -11.98 9.08 -16.10
CA ALA A 93 -12.22 8.14 -17.19
C ALA A 93 -13.49 8.48 -18.00
N ARG A 94 -14.51 9.05 -17.34
CA ARG A 94 -15.74 9.54 -18.00
C ARG A 94 -15.57 10.89 -18.69
N GLY A 95 -14.44 11.57 -18.49
CA GLY A 95 -14.21 12.93 -18.99
C GLY A 95 -15.03 14.01 -18.26
N GLU A 96 -15.54 13.71 -17.06
CA GLU A 96 -16.30 14.66 -16.24
C GLU A 96 -15.41 15.74 -15.62
N LEU A 97 -14.15 15.41 -15.34
CA LEU A 97 -13.12 16.32 -14.87
C LEU A 97 -12.01 16.44 -15.89
N SER A 98 -11.61 17.67 -16.21
CA SER A 98 -10.47 17.91 -17.11
C SER A 98 -9.14 17.50 -16.47
N ASP A 99 -8.15 17.22 -17.32
CA ASP A 99 -6.78 16.93 -16.89
C ASP A 99 -6.22 18.07 -16.04
N ARG A 100 -6.46 19.32 -16.45
CA ARG A 100 -6.00 20.52 -15.74
C ARG A 100 -6.64 20.64 -14.36
N GLN A 101 -7.95 20.42 -14.24
CA GLN A 101 -8.64 20.44 -12.94
C GLN A 101 -8.09 19.35 -12.01
N THR A 102 -7.89 18.14 -12.53
CA THR A 102 -7.37 17.02 -11.74
C THR A 102 -5.94 17.25 -11.28
N LEU A 103 -5.08 17.77 -12.17
CA LEU A 103 -3.70 18.09 -11.84
C LEU A 103 -3.61 19.21 -10.80
N VAL A 104 -4.38 20.29 -10.97
CA VAL A 104 -4.42 21.40 -10.00
C VAL A 104 -4.93 20.90 -8.65
N PHE A 105 -6.00 20.10 -8.63
CA PHE A 105 -6.52 19.52 -7.38
C PHE A 105 -5.48 18.64 -6.67
N SER A 106 -4.81 17.75 -7.42
CA SER A 106 -3.73 16.93 -6.88
C SER A 106 -2.57 17.78 -6.33
N ALA A 107 -2.16 18.83 -7.06
CA ALA A 107 -1.09 19.72 -6.64
C ALA A 107 -1.45 20.50 -5.36
N LEU A 108 -2.70 20.99 -5.26
CA LEU A 108 -3.20 21.68 -4.08
C LEU A 108 -3.26 20.77 -2.86
N LEU A 109 -3.76 19.53 -3.01
CA LEU A 109 -3.75 18.54 -1.92
C LEU A 109 -2.33 18.20 -1.47
N CYS A 110 -1.41 17.99 -2.42
CA CYS A 110 -0.02 17.70 -2.10
C CYS A 110 0.63 18.88 -1.36
N ALA A 111 0.45 20.10 -1.85
CA ALA A 111 1.00 21.31 -1.22
C ALA A 111 0.42 21.53 0.19
N ALA A 112 -0.90 21.40 0.34
CA ALA A 112 -1.56 21.56 1.64
C ALA A 112 -1.12 20.49 2.64
N GLY A 113 -1.07 19.22 2.23
CA GLY A 113 -0.59 18.12 3.07
C GLY A 113 0.88 18.28 3.44
N SER A 114 1.75 18.62 2.49
CA SER A 114 3.17 18.87 2.75
C SER A 114 3.38 20.06 3.68
N ALA A 115 2.66 21.17 3.49
CA ALA A 115 2.75 22.33 4.37
C ALA A 115 2.30 21.98 5.80
N LEU A 116 1.19 21.25 5.94
CA LEU A 116 0.69 20.80 7.24
C LEU A 116 1.74 19.95 7.96
N LEU A 117 2.34 18.97 7.27
CA LEU A 117 3.38 18.12 7.85
C LEU A 117 4.65 18.91 8.20
N TRP A 118 5.07 19.85 7.35
CA TRP A 118 6.27 20.64 7.59
C TRP A 118 6.14 21.53 8.82
N PHE A 119 5.04 22.27 8.93
CA PHE A 119 4.87 23.28 9.97
C PHE A 119 4.33 22.72 11.28
N MET A 120 3.46 21.71 11.23
CA MET A 120 2.75 21.20 12.42
C MET A 120 3.26 19.84 12.92
N VAL A 121 4.10 19.14 12.15
CA VAL A 121 4.64 17.82 12.53
C VAL A 121 6.16 17.86 12.56
N ASN A 122 6.82 17.62 11.42
CA ASN A 122 8.25 17.83 11.24
C ASN A 122 8.67 17.74 9.75
N PRO A 123 9.80 18.35 9.37
CA PRO A 123 10.36 18.27 8.02
C PRO A 123 10.61 16.86 7.48
N LEU A 124 11.05 15.94 8.34
CA LEU A 124 11.39 14.57 7.94
C LEU A 124 10.16 13.82 7.42
N THR A 125 9.07 13.86 8.19
CA THR A 125 7.78 13.24 7.83
C THR A 125 7.23 13.83 6.54
N MET A 126 7.36 15.15 6.35
CA MET A 126 6.97 15.81 5.11
C MET A 126 7.74 15.23 3.91
N TRP A 127 9.08 15.24 3.96
CA TRP A 127 9.90 14.76 2.85
C TRP A 127 9.70 13.27 2.57
N LEU A 128 9.57 12.43 3.59
CA LEU A 128 9.27 11.01 3.43
C LEU A 128 7.90 10.79 2.79
N THR A 129 6.88 11.55 3.21
CA THR A 129 5.53 11.46 2.64
C THR A 129 5.52 11.95 1.19
N PHE A 130 6.24 13.03 0.89
CA PHE A 130 6.40 13.53 -0.48
C PHE A 130 7.19 12.57 -1.37
N ALA A 131 8.28 11.98 -0.87
CA ALA A 131 9.03 10.95 -1.58
C ALA A 131 8.16 9.71 -1.84
N THR A 132 7.28 9.33 -0.90
CA THR A 132 6.31 8.24 -1.08
C THR A 132 5.29 8.58 -2.17
N PHE A 133 4.80 9.82 -2.22
CA PHE A 133 3.98 10.33 -3.33
C PHE A 133 4.70 10.16 -4.66
N VAL A 134 5.94 10.63 -4.80
CA VAL A 134 6.72 10.51 -6.06
C VAL A 134 6.97 9.05 -6.41
N GLY A 135 7.36 8.23 -5.43
CA GLY A 135 7.60 6.80 -5.59
C GLY A 135 6.37 6.06 -6.12
N TYR A 136 5.18 6.34 -5.59
CA TYR A 136 3.95 5.71 -6.06
C TYR A 136 3.43 6.31 -7.37
N ALA A 137 3.28 7.64 -7.41
CA ALA A 137 2.56 8.34 -8.47
C ALA A 137 3.38 8.45 -9.77
N VAL A 138 4.71 8.54 -9.67
CA VAL A 138 5.61 8.67 -10.82
C VAL A 138 6.34 7.35 -11.07
N ILE A 139 7.18 6.92 -10.12
CA ILE A 139 8.07 5.77 -10.34
C ILE A 139 7.25 4.50 -10.56
N TYR A 140 6.33 4.17 -9.65
CA TYR A 140 5.52 2.97 -9.79
C TYR A 140 4.50 3.07 -10.94
N THR A 141 3.67 4.11 -10.95
CA THR A 141 2.53 4.19 -11.88
C THR A 141 2.97 4.39 -13.33
N VAL A 142 3.93 5.30 -13.59
CA VAL A 142 4.33 5.68 -14.97
C VAL A 142 5.40 4.74 -15.51
N ILE A 143 6.37 4.34 -14.67
CA ILE A 143 7.57 3.63 -15.13
C ILE A 143 7.45 2.14 -14.85
N LEU A 144 7.37 1.72 -13.58
CA LEU A 144 7.53 0.32 -13.23
C LEU A 144 6.35 -0.53 -13.70
N LYS A 145 5.12 -0.08 -13.43
CA LYS A 145 3.90 -0.83 -13.72
C LYS A 145 3.80 -1.30 -15.18
N PRO A 146 4.05 -0.46 -16.20
CA PRO A 146 4.00 -0.90 -17.60
C PRO A 146 5.28 -1.61 -18.09
N LEU A 147 6.44 -1.42 -17.45
CA LEU A 147 7.73 -1.80 -18.04
C LEU A 147 8.44 -3.01 -17.41
N THR A 148 8.05 -3.45 -16.20
CA THR A 148 8.81 -4.52 -15.53
C THR A 148 7.96 -5.52 -14.74
N PRO A 149 8.35 -6.81 -14.72
CA PRO A 149 7.76 -7.82 -13.81
C PRO A 149 8.09 -7.60 -12.34
N GLN A 150 9.05 -6.73 -12.03
CA GLN A 150 9.40 -6.32 -10.66
C GLN A 150 8.55 -5.14 -10.16
N ASN A 151 7.48 -4.79 -10.87
CA ASN A 151 6.58 -3.69 -10.49
C ASN A 151 6.00 -3.85 -9.08
N ILE A 152 5.69 -5.07 -8.64
CA ILE A 152 5.19 -5.37 -7.30
C ILE A 152 6.30 -5.26 -6.25
N VAL A 153 7.50 -5.75 -6.55
CA VAL A 153 8.62 -5.74 -5.58
C VAL A 153 9.06 -4.30 -5.35
N ILE A 154 9.44 -3.58 -6.41
CA ILE A 154 9.96 -2.22 -6.28
C ILE A 154 8.82 -1.25 -5.92
N GLY A 155 7.64 -1.40 -6.54
CA GLY A 155 6.47 -0.59 -6.20
C GLY A 155 5.96 -0.80 -4.78
N GLY A 156 6.15 -2.02 -4.24
CA GLY A 156 5.81 -2.39 -2.87
C GLY A 156 6.53 -1.55 -1.81
N ALA A 157 7.70 -0.96 -2.13
CA ALA A 157 8.38 -0.03 -1.24
C ALA A 157 7.48 1.15 -0.85
N SER A 158 6.82 1.78 -1.83
CA SER A 158 5.89 2.89 -1.55
C SER A 158 4.70 2.46 -0.69
N GLY A 159 4.23 1.22 -0.85
CA GLY A 159 3.16 0.64 -0.04
C GLY A 159 3.59 0.28 1.40
N ALA A 160 4.88 0.06 1.63
CA ALA A 160 5.46 -0.28 2.93
C ALA A 160 5.87 0.94 3.77
N MET A 161 5.91 2.13 3.18
CA MET A 161 6.23 3.39 3.88
C MET A 161 5.28 3.82 5.00
N PRO A 162 3.96 3.52 5.01
CA PRO A 162 3.06 4.16 5.96
C PRO A 162 3.46 4.03 7.44
N PRO A 163 3.86 2.86 7.97
CA PRO A 163 4.34 2.78 9.36
C PRO A 163 5.59 3.62 9.62
N VAL A 164 6.48 3.78 8.63
CA VAL A 164 7.66 4.66 8.73
C VAL A 164 7.25 6.12 8.83
N LEU A 165 6.27 6.54 8.01
CA LEU A 165 5.73 7.90 8.07
C LEU A 165 5.10 8.17 9.44
N GLY A 166 4.38 7.19 9.98
CA GLY A 166 3.80 7.26 11.32
C GLY A 166 4.86 7.37 12.42
N TRP A 167 5.88 6.52 12.37
CA TRP A 167 6.97 6.54 13.33
C TRP A 167 7.71 7.88 13.33
N ALA A 168 8.14 8.33 12.15
CA ALA A 168 8.84 9.60 11.98
C ALA A 168 7.99 10.82 12.38
N ALA A 169 6.65 10.72 12.28
CA ALA A 169 5.75 11.78 12.72
C ALA A 169 5.81 11.99 14.23
N MET A 170 5.99 10.91 15.00
CA MET A 170 6.01 10.95 16.47
C MET A 170 7.41 11.19 17.03
N THR A 171 8.43 10.59 16.43
CA THR A 171 9.82 10.64 16.97
C THR A 171 10.69 11.71 16.32
N GLY A 172 10.36 12.15 15.11
CA GLY A 172 11.24 13.03 14.32
C GLY A 172 12.45 12.33 13.69
N GLU A 173 12.51 10.99 13.74
CA GLU A 173 13.63 10.19 13.20
C GLU A 173 13.13 8.88 12.54
N VAL A 174 13.99 8.26 11.72
CA VAL A 174 13.77 6.91 11.17
C VAL A 174 14.72 5.94 11.87
N GLY A 175 14.24 5.36 12.97
CA GLY A 175 14.96 4.33 13.72
C GLY A 175 14.90 2.95 13.06
N PRO A 176 15.71 1.98 13.52
CA PRO A 176 15.65 0.60 13.07
C PRO A 176 14.26 -0.04 13.20
N GLU A 177 13.49 0.36 14.21
CA GLU A 177 12.12 -0.09 14.45
C GLU A 177 11.19 0.20 13.28
N ALA A 178 11.24 1.45 12.79
CA ALA A 178 10.46 1.87 11.62
C ALA A 178 10.87 1.08 10.37
N LEU A 179 12.17 0.84 10.20
CA LEU A 179 12.70 0.06 9.07
C LEU A 179 12.34 -1.43 9.16
N ILE A 180 12.23 -1.99 10.36
CA ILE A 180 11.76 -3.37 10.57
C ILE A 180 10.29 -3.49 10.13
N LEU A 181 9.42 -2.56 10.53
CA LEU A 181 8.01 -2.53 10.09
C LEU A 181 7.90 -2.39 8.57
N PHE A 182 8.71 -1.50 7.99
CA PHE A 182 8.83 -1.37 6.54
C PHE A 182 9.24 -2.68 5.89
N LEU A 183 10.29 -3.35 6.39
CA LEU A 183 10.82 -4.56 5.79
C LEU A 183 9.79 -5.70 5.81
N ILE A 184 9.03 -5.83 6.89
CA ILE A 184 7.95 -6.82 7.01
C ILE A 184 6.90 -6.59 5.92
N ILE A 185 6.37 -5.38 5.76
CA ILE A 185 5.34 -5.09 4.74
C ILE A 185 5.93 -5.21 3.33
N PHE A 186 7.15 -4.74 3.13
CA PHE A 186 7.85 -4.80 1.86
C PHE A 186 8.03 -6.24 1.40
N LEU A 187 8.54 -7.13 2.26
CA LEU A 187 8.75 -8.55 1.95
C LEU A 187 7.44 -9.35 1.88
N TRP A 188 6.40 -8.91 2.58
CA TRP A 188 5.07 -9.50 2.51
C TRP A 188 4.35 -9.21 1.19
N THR A 189 4.63 -8.06 0.58
CA THR A 189 3.92 -7.59 -0.63
C THR A 189 4.07 -8.56 -1.82
N PRO A 190 5.27 -9.04 -2.19
CA PRO A 190 5.43 -10.00 -3.30
C PRO A 190 4.68 -11.32 -3.13
N PRO A 191 4.84 -12.10 -2.03
CA PRO A 191 4.13 -13.37 -1.89
C PRO A 191 2.61 -13.20 -1.82
N HIS A 192 2.12 -12.10 -1.23
CA HIS A 192 0.69 -11.76 -1.26
C HIS A 192 0.18 -11.50 -2.68
N PHE A 193 0.81 -10.56 -3.41
CA PHE A 193 0.34 -10.15 -4.73
C PHE A 193 0.55 -11.23 -5.79
N TRP A 194 1.64 -11.99 -5.72
CA TRP A 194 1.87 -13.08 -6.66
C TRP A 194 0.92 -14.25 -6.44
N ALA A 195 0.49 -14.53 -5.21
CA ALA A 195 -0.59 -15.48 -4.97
C ALA A 195 -1.90 -15.04 -5.65
N LEU A 196 -2.23 -13.74 -5.65
CA LEU A 196 -3.35 -13.18 -6.43
C LEU A 196 -3.13 -13.30 -7.94
N ALA A 197 -1.94 -12.94 -8.41
CA ALA A 197 -1.60 -12.95 -9.81
C ALA A 197 -1.70 -14.35 -10.43
N LEU A 198 -1.32 -15.38 -9.66
CA LEU A 198 -1.34 -16.77 -10.10
C LEU A 198 -2.71 -17.30 -10.52
N TYR A 199 -3.82 -16.88 -9.89
CA TYR A 199 -5.17 -17.31 -10.30
C TYR A 199 -5.92 -16.24 -11.14
N ARG A 200 -5.25 -15.15 -11.49
CA ARG A 200 -5.77 -14.08 -12.36
C ARG A 200 -4.84 -13.78 -13.54
N VAL A 201 -3.98 -14.73 -13.91
CA VAL A 201 -2.96 -14.54 -14.96
C VAL A 201 -3.57 -14.06 -16.27
N GLU A 202 -4.72 -14.61 -16.66
CA GLU A 202 -5.39 -14.25 -17.90
C GLU A 202 -5.91 -12.81 -17.91
N ASP A 203 -6.40 -12.32 -16.77
CA ASP A 203 -6.83 -10.92 -16.63
C ASP A 203 -5.65 -9.97 -16.81
N TYR A 204 -4.49 -10.30 -16.23
CA TYR A 204 -3.27 -9.51 -16.37
C TYR A 204 -2.70 -9.56 -17.77
N ARG A 205 -2.72 -10.74 -18.43
CA ARG A 205 -2.28 -10.91 -19.82
C ARG A 205 -3.15 -10.08 -20.78
N LYS A 206 -4.47 -10.14 -20.64
CA LYS A 206 -5.41 -9.33 -21.44
C LYS A 206 -5.22 -7.83 -21.24
N ALA A 207 -4.81 -7.41 -20.04
CA ALA A 207 -4.51 -6.02 -19.72
C ALA A 207 -3.11 -5.56 -20.17
N GLY A 208 -2.28 -6.46 -20.73
CA GLY A 208 -0.91 -6.15 -21.15
C GLY A 208 0.04 -5.83 -20.00
N LEU A 209 -0.26 -6.29 -18.78
CA LEU A 209 0.57 -6.02 -17.60
C LEU A 209 1.63 -7.13 -17.45
N PRO A 210 2.94 -6.80 -17.39
CA PRO A 210 4.02 -7.78 -17.39
C PRO A 210 4.22 -8.44 -16.02
N MET A 211 3.14 -8.91 -15.37
CA MET A 211 3.22 -9.57 -14.06
C MET A 211 4.13 -10.81 -14.12
N LEU A 212 4.77 -11.15 -12.99
CA LEU A 212 5.69 -12.29 -12.93
C LEU A 212 5.14 -13.61 -13.52
N PRO A 213 3.89 -14.04 -13.24
CA PRO A 213 3.37 -15.27 -13.87
C PRO A 213 3.07 -15.13 -15.36
N VAL A 214 2.89 -13.91 -15.87
CA VAL A 214 2.69 -13.64 -17.31
C VAL A 214 4.01 -13.73 -18.06
N THR A 215 5.10 -13.24 -17.47
CA THR A 215 6.42 -13.13 -18.13
C THR A 215 7.31 -14.35 -17.92
N HIS A 216 7.29 -14.95 -16.71
CA HIS A 216 8.18 -16.05 -16.32
C HIS A 216 7.43 -17.36 -16.01
N GLY A 217 6.10 -17.33 -16.14
CA GLY A 217 5.26 -18.50 -15.92
C GLY A 217 4.91 -18.79 -14.46
N ASN A 218 3.95 -19.70 -14.29
CA ASN A 218 3.40 -20.04 -12.99
C ASN A 218 4.39 -20.81 -12.10
N GLU A 219 5.27 -21.63 -12.67
CA GLU A 219 6.25 -22.40 -11.88
C GLU A 219 7.26 -21.49 -11.19
N PHE A 220 7.90 -20.59 -11.93
CA PHE A 220 8.84 -19.63 -11.36
C PHE A 220 8.17 -18.73 -10.32
N THR A 221 6.96 -18.24 -10.59
CA THR A 221 6.22 -17.39 -9.66
C THR A 221 5.93 -18.11 -8.34
N ARG A 222 5.55 -19.40 -8.38
CA ARG A 222 5.31 -20.19 -7.17
C ARG A 222 6.57 -20.40 -6.34
N LEU A 223 7.71 -20.63 -7.01
CA LEU A 223 9.01 -20.71 -6.33
C LEU A 223 9.35 -19.38 -5.65
N GLN A 224 9.16 -18.26 -6.33
CA GLN A 224 9.40 -16.93 -5.77
C GLN A 224 8.49 -16.64 -4.56
N VAL A 225 7.21 -17.02 -4.61
CA VAL A 225 6.32 -16.92 -3.44
C VAL A 225 6.91 -17.69 -2.24
N LEU A 226 7.37 -18.93 -2.44
CA LEU A 226 7.99 -19.73 -1.39
C LEU A 226 9.27 -19.10 -0.84
N LEU A 227 10.20 -18.69 -1.71
CA LEU A 227 11.46 -18.08 -1.29
C LEU A 227 11.23 -16.78 -0.50
N TYR A 228 10.33 -15.91 -0.97
CA TYR A 228 9.98 -14.69 -0.23
C TYR A 228 9.32 -14.98 1.11
N THR A 229 8.52 -16.06 1.25
CA THR A 229 7.97 -16.41 2.57
C THR A 229 9.03 -16.81 3.59
N PHE A 230 10.14 -17.43 3.17
CA PHE A 230 11.26 -17.70 4.09
C PHE A 230 11.97 -16.42 4.52
N ILE A 231 12.22 -15.50 3.59
CA ILE A 231 12.85 -14.20 3.91
C ILE A 231 11.92 -13.36 4.79
N LEU A 232 10.62 -13.34 4.49
CA LEU A 232 9.60 -12.71 5.33
C LEU A 232 9.56 -13.31 6.73
N PHE A 233 9.65 -14.64 6.86
CA PHE A 233 9.68 -15.28 8.18
C PHE A 233 10.89 -14.77 8.99
N ALA A 234 12.09 -14.72 8.41
CA ALA A 234 13.24 -14.13 9.08
C ALA A 234 12.98 -12.66 9.50
N ALA A 235 12.36 -11.85 8.63
CA ALA A 235 12.00 -10.47 8.96
C ALA A 235 10.97 -10.36 10.10
N CYS A 236 10.00 -11.27 10.18
CA CYS A 236 9.03 -11.33 11.28
C CYS A 236 9.66 -11.70 12.63
N LEU A 237 10.88 -12.22 12.67
CA LEU A 237 11.59 -12.49 13.93
C LEU A 237 12.36 -11.27 14.43
N MET A 238 12.62 -10.28 13.56
CA MET A 238 13.44 -9.12 13.90
C MET A 238 12.88 -8.26 15.04
N PRO A 239 11.55 -8.02 15.17
CA PRO A 239 11.06 -7.22 16.31
C PRO A 239 11.39 -7.85 17.67
N PHE A 240 11.43 -9.18 17.75
CA PHE A 240 11.84 -9.86 18.98
C PHE A 240 13.36 -9.79 19.20
N ILE A 241 14.13 -10.07 18.15
CA ILE A 241 15.61 -10.06 18.21
C ILE A 241 16.15 -8.67 18.56
N TYR A 242 15.53 -7.62 18.02
CA TYR A 242 15.91 -6.23 18.29
C TYR A 242 15.46 -5.76 19.68
N GLY A 243 14.55 -6.47 20.34
CA GLY A 243 14.00 -6.08 21.64
C GLY A 243 12.83 -5.10 21.57
N MET A 244 12.17 -4.98 20.42
CA MET A 244 10.93 -4.19 20.27
C MET A 244 9.69 -4.89 20.83
N SER A 245 9.79 -6.20 21.08
CA SER A 245 8.65 -7.05 21.46
C SER A 245 9.12 -8.25 22.28
N GLY A 246 8.21 -8.82 23.05
CA GLY A 246 8.40 -9.94 23.94
C GLY A 246 7.95 -11.28 23.37
N TRP A 247 7.82 -12.25 24.29
CA TRP A 247 7.57 -13.65 23.98
C TRP A 247 6.20 -13.91 23.35
N LEU A 248 5.19 -13.09 23.68
CA LEU A 248 3.86 -13.21 23.09
C LEU A 248 3.92 -12.92 21.59
N TYR A 249 4.57 -11.83 21.19
CA TYR A 249 4.80 -11.54 19.78
C TYR A 249 5.56 -12.68 19.09
N LEU A 250 6.66 -13.16 19.68
CA LEU A 250 7.48 -14.22 19.08
C LEU A 250 6.66 -15.48 18.79
N ALA A 251 5.88 -15.95 19.77
CA ALA A 251 5.06 -17.15 19.61
C ALA A 251 4.05 -17.01 18.46
N VAL A 252 3.39 -15.85 18.38
CA VAL A 252 2.44 -15.56 17.31
C VAL A 252 3.15 -15.44 15.96
N ALA A 253 4.24 -14.70 15.88
CA ALA A 253 5.03 -14.46 14.67
C ALA A 253 5.53 -15.77 14.06
N VAL A 254 6.03 -16.70 14.88
CA VAL A 254 6.43 -18.05 14.45
C VAL A 254 5.23 -18.83 13.93
N ALA A 255 4.13 -18.90 14.68
CA ALA A 255 2.95 -19.67 14.30
C ALA A 255 2.37 -19.22 12.95
N VAL A 256 2.17 -17.91 12.77
CA VAL A 256 1.59 -17.39 11.51
C VAL A 256 2.57 -17.52 10.34
N SER A 257 3.88 -17.33 10.57
CA SER A 257 4.88 -17.40 9.50
C SER A 257 5.15 -18.83 9.04
N VAL A 258 5.14 -19.81 9.96
CA VAL A 258 5.14 -21.24 9.63
C VAL A 258 3.89 -21.59 8.82
N GLY A 259 2.72 -21.10 9.23
CA GLY A 259 1.48 -21.29 8.48
C GLY A 259 1.57 -20.74 7.05
N PHE A 260 2.09 -19.52 6.87
CA PHE A 260 2.18 -18.89 5.55
C PHE A 260 3.18 -19.62 4.66
N THR A 261 4.33 -20.01 5.21
CA THR A 261 5.34 -20.82 4.53
C THR A 261 4.77 -22.19 4.12
N GLY A 262 3.95 -22.82 4.98
CA GLY A 262 3.25 -24.06 4.65
C GLY A 262 2.30 -23.93 3.47
N TYR A 263 1.51 -22.85 3.41
CA TYR A 263 0.66 -22.54 2.24
C TYR A 263 1.49 -22.29 0.98
N ALA A 264 2.62 -21.58 1.09
CA ALA A 264 3.51 -21.32 -0.03
C ALA A 264 4.17 -22.60 -0.56
N PHE A 265 4.59 -23.49 0.35
CA PHE A 265 5.16 -24.79 -0.01
C PHE A 265 4.14 -25.68 -0.71
N ALA A 266 2.92 -25.78 -0.18
CA ALA A 266 1.84 -26.52 -0.81
C ALA A 266 1.53 -25.96 -2.22
N LEU A 267 1.51 -24.63 -2.36
CA LEU A 267 1.27 -23.95 -3.63
C LEU A 267 2.38 -24.26 -4.65
N TRP A 268 3.64 -24.23 -4.22
CA TRP A 268 4.79 -24.61 -5.03
C TRP A 268 4.72 -26.07 -5.49
N ARG A 269 4.42 -27.00 -4.57
CA ARG A 269 4.41 -28.44 -4.86
C ARG A 269 3.23 -28.89 -5.72
N SER A 270 2.04 -28.30 -5.54
CA SER A 270 0.81 -28.72 -6.20
C SER A 270 -0.15 -27.55 -6.36
N TYR A 271 0.00 -26.85 -7.49
CA TYR A 271 -0.80 -25.67 -7.79
C TYR A 271 -2.28 -25.99 -8.00
N SER A 272 -3.14 -25.15 -7.41
CA SER A 272 -4.54 -25.00 -7.81
C SER A 272 -5.01 -23.58 -7.53
N ASP A 273 -5.95 -23.06 -8.33
CA ASP A 273 -6.57 -21.74 -8.10
C ASP A 273 -7.18 -21.60 -6.71
N THR A 274 -7.77 -22.69 -6.21
CA THR A 274 -8.34 -22.74 -4.87
C THR A 274 -7.27 -22.58 -3.80
N LEU A 275 -6.12 -23.24 -3.96
CA LEU A 275 -4.99 -23.08 -3.04
C LEU A 275 -4.40 -21.67 -3.15
N ALA A 276 -4.21 -21.13 -4.36
CA ALA A 276 -3.71 -19.77 -4.56
C ALA A 276 -4.62 -18.72 -3.88
N ARG A 277 -5.95 -18.87 -3.99
CA ARG A 277 -6.93 -18.05 -3.27
C ARG A 277 -6.83 -18.20 -1.75
N LYS A 278 -6.62 -19.42 -1.24
CA LYS A 278 -6.40 -19.66 0.20
C LYS A 278 -5.11 -19.01 0.68
N THR A 279 -4.00 -19.17 -0.05
CA THR A 279 -2.71 -18.52 0.25
C THR A 279 -2.84 -17.00 0.27
N PHE A 280 -3.52 -16.40 -0.71
CA PHE A 280 -3.80 -14.95 -0.73
C PHE A 280 -4.61 -14.48 0.47
N ARG A 281 -5.66 -15.21 0.86
CA ARG A 281 -6.47 -14.87 2.05
C ARG A 281 -5.66 -15.05 3.34
N PHE A 282 -4.88 -16.13 3.43
CA PHE A 282 -4.05 -16.39 4.59
C PHE A 282 -2.97 -15.32 4.77
N SER A 283 -2.39 -14.79 3.69
CA SER A 283 -1.40 -13.73 3.83
C SER A 283 -1.98 -12.44 4.44
N LEU A 284 -3.27 -12.13 4.21
CA LEU A 284 -3.95 -11.03 4.90
C LEU A 284 -4.10 -11.31 6.40
N ILE A 285 -4.44 -12.55 6.76
CA ILE A 285 -4.52 -12.99 8.16
C ILE A 285 -3.15 -12.91 8.81
N HIS A 286 -2.10 -13.40 8.14
CA HIS A 286 -0.71 -13.34 8.59
C HIS A 286 -0.32 -11.93 8.98
N LEU A 287 -0.45 -10.95 8.07
CA LEU A 287 -0.06 -9.57 8.34
C LEU A 287 -0.92 -8.94 9.45
N SER A 288 -2.23 -9.15 9.42
CA SER A 288 -3.15 -8.56 10.41
C SER A 288 -2.86 -9.08 11.82
N VAL A 289 -2.69 -10.40 11.96
CA VAL A 289 -2.40 -11.04 13.25
C VAL A 289 -1.01 -10.66 13.74
N LEU A 290 -0.02 -10.56 12.85
CA LEU A 290 1.34 -10.16 13.20
C LEU A 290 1.39 -8.73 13.78
N PHE A 291 0.73 -7.77 13.11
CA PHE A 291 0.67 -6.38 13.58
C PHE A 291 -0.20 -6.22 14.83
N LEU A 292 -1.28 -7.01 14.95
CA LEU A 292 -2.08 -7.05 16.17
C LEU A 292 -1.26 -7.58 17.35
N ALA A 293 -0.47 -8.63 17.15
CA ALA A 293 0.39 -9.17 18.18
C ALA A 293 1.47 -8.16 18.61
N LEU A 294 2.09 -7.45 17.66
CA LEU A 294 3.01 -6.33 17.94
C LEU A 294 2.34 -5.27 18.81
N LEU A 295 1.13 -4.84 18.43
CA LEU A 295 0.40 -3.80 19.15
C LEU A 295 0.02 -4.24 20.57
N VAL A 296 -0.50 -5.46 20.72
CA VAL A 296 -0.91 -5.99 22.02
C VAL A 296 0.30 -6.17 22.94
N ASP A 297 1.40 -6.70 22.41
CA ASP A 297 2.62 -6.95 23.15
C ASP A 297 3.28 -5.62 23.61
N HIS A 298 3.30 -4.58 22.76
CA HIS A 298 3.78 -3.22 23.09
C HIS A 298 3.10 -2.57 24.30
N TYR A 299 1.86 -2.97 24.63
CA TYR A 299 1.13 -2.45 25.78
C TYR A 299 1.15 -3.37 27.00
N ILE A 300 1.62 -4.61 26.85
CA ILE A 300 1.75 -5.58 27.93
C ILE A 300 3.17 -5.55 28.51
N HIS A 301 4.16 -5.26 27.66
CA HIS A 301 5.58 -5.18 27.97
C HIS A 301 6.02 -3.70 28.06
#